data_AF-A0A9P9JAV4-F1
#
_entry.id   AF-A0A9P9JAV4-F1
#
_cell.length_a   1.000
_cell.length_b   1.000
_cell.length_c   1.000
_cell.angle_alpha   90.00
_cell.angle_beta   90.00
_cell.angle_gamma   90.00
#
_symmetry.space_group_name_H-M   'P 1'
#
loop_
_entity.id
_entity.type
_entity.pdbx_description
1 polymer ?
#
loop_
_entity_poly.entity_id
_entity_poly.type
_entity_poly.pdbx_seq_one_letter_code
_entity_poly.pdbx_strand_id
1 'polypeptide(L)'
;MNATQIAGALQRKGINRGTIFLVYGKTNKDLSILRHCLESEGHGGVILLDQNCYPITNVIRANVFESVPKDQQFQLRLEMVFPIMFPRHSMIGLNHQALVDYEQTRLVCMAMEGLSKSVDEREERWRPHTVASISQRSILDWMKPKCDPGTGEDEGKKLTSPRRNWAANHW
;
A
#
# COMPACT_ATOMS: atom_id res chain seq x y z
N MET A 1 2.11 -29.62 -4.62
CA MET A 1 1.59 -29.65 -3.24
C MET A 1 0.13 -30.07 -3.31
N ASN A 2 -0.29 -31.14 -2.63
CA ASN A 2 -1.69 -31.61 -2.62
C ASN A 2 -2.46 -31.09 -1.38
N ALA A 3 -3.78 -31.24 -1.31
CA ALA A 3 -4.56 -30.61 -0.23
C ALA A 3 -4.20 -31.19 1.16
N THR A 4 -3.84 -32.47 1.24
CA THR A 4 -3.29 -33.08 2.46
C THR A 4 -1.99 -32.41 2.94
N GLN A 5 -1.04 -32.13 2.03
CA GLN A 5 0.19 -31.40 2.37
C GLN A 5 -0.11 -29.97 2.81
N ILE A 6 -1.09 -29.32 2.18
CA ILE A 6 -1.54 -27.96 2.55
C ILE A 6 -2.15 -27.99 3.96
N ALA A 7 -3.10 -28.88 4.22
CA ALA A 7 -3.76 -29.03 5.53
C ALA A 7 -2.73 -29.24 6.65
N GLY A 8 -1.78 -30.16 6.43
CA GLY A 8 -0.70 -30.39 7.39
C GLY A 8 0.22 -29.18 7.57
N ALA A 9 0.50 -28.41 6.51
CA ALA A 9 1.29 -27.18 6.63
C ALA A 9 0.54 -26.09 7.42
N LEU A 10 -0.75 -25.92 7.18
CA LEU A 10 -1.60 -24.97 7.92
C LEU A 10 -1.65 -25.34 9.41
N GLN A 11 -1.90 -26.61 9.74
CA GLN A 11 -1.93 -27.08 11.13
C GLN A 11 -0.59 -26.89 11.85
N ARG A 12 0.54 -27.24 11.20
CA ARG A 12 1.89 -27.03 11.77
C ARG A 12 2.20 -25.55 12.03
N LYS A 13 1.56 -24.64 11.30
CA LYS A 13 1.66 -23.19 11.51
C LYS A 13 0.66 -22.66 12.53
N GLY A 14 -0.11 -23.54 13.18
CA GLY A 14 -1.12 -23.17 14.17
C GLY A 14 -2.37 -22.54 13.58
N ILE A 15 -2.55 -22.61 12.25
CA ILE A 15 -3.71 -22.04 11.57
C ILE A 15 -4.93 -22.90 11.90
N ASN A 16 -5.96 -22.24 12.41
CA ASN A 16 -7.18 -22.88 12.90
C ASN A 16 -8.41 -21.98 12.61
N ARG A 17 -9.60 -22.40 13.06
CA ARG A 17 -10.86 -21.70 12.79
C ARG A 17 -10.95 -20.32 13.43
N GLY A 18 -10.10 -20.00 14.40
CA GLY A 18 -9.97 -18.67 15.01
C GLY A 18 -8.89 -17.79 14.36
N THR A 19 -8.16 -18.29 13.37
CA THR A 19 -7.13 -17.49 12.68
C THR A 19 -7.77 -16.41 11.82
N ILE A 20 -7.28 -15.20 11.97
CA ILE A 20 -7.64 -14.03 11.15
C ILE A 20 -6.77 -14.02 9.90
N PHE A 21 -7.41 -13.83 8.74
CA PHE A 21 -6.76 -13.71 7.44
C PHE A 21 -6.89 -12.28 6.93
N LEU A 22 -5.75 -11.67 6.66
CA LEU A 22 -5.69 -10.39 5.97
C LEU A 22 -5.48 -10.65 4.48
N VAL A 23 -6.38 -10.13 3.65
CA VAL A 23 -6.34 -10.33 2.19
C VAL A 23 -6.23 -8.99 1.48
N TYR A 24 -5.30 -8.92 0.53
CA TYR A 24 -5.16 -7.76 -0.35
C TYR A 24 -6.01 -7.95 -1.61
N GLY A 25 -7.32 -7.80 -1.46
CA GLY A 25 -8.28 -7.98 -2.53
C GLY A 25 -9.64 -7.42 -2.16
N LYS A 26 -10.56 -7.36 -3.13
CA LYS A 26 -11.96 -6.96 -2.88
C LYS A 26 -12.82 -8.07 -2.28
N THR A 27 -12.38 -9.31 -2.48
CA THR A 27 -13.13 -10.54 -2.15
C THR A 27 -12.21 -11.56 -1.52
N ASN A 28 -12.79 -12.50 -0.77
CA ASN A 28 -12.17 -13.68 -0.16
C ASN A 28 -12.07 -14.90 -1.09
N LYS A 29 -12.16 -14.72 -2.42
CA LYS A 29 -12.24 -15.82 -3.40
C LYS A 29 -11.15 -16.87 -3.24
N ASP A 30 -9.89 -16.45 -3.08
CA ASP A 30 -8.76 -17.40 -2.94
C ASP A 30 -8.92 -18.29 -1.71
N LEU A 31 -9.46 -17.72 -0.62
CA LEU A 31 -9.76 -18.45 0.60
C LEU A 31 -10.90 -19.44 0.41
N SER A 32 -11.96 -19.02 -0.31
CA SER A 32 -13.10 -19.89 -0.62
C SER A 32 -12.69 -21.07 -1.50
N ILE A 33 -11.82 -20.85 -2.49
CA ILE A 33 -11.26 -21.90 -3.35
C ILE A 33 -10.42 -22.86 -2.50
N LEU A 34 -9.51 -22.34 -1.68
CA LEU A 34 -8.68 -23.15 -0.80
C LEU A 34 -9.53 -24.00 0.15
N ARG A 35 -10.56 -23.42 0.76
CA ARG A 35 -11.49 -24.13 1.63
C ARG A 35 -12.17 -25.28 0.89
N HIS A 36 -12.74 -25.01 -0.28
CA HIS A 36 -13.43 -26.02 -1.06
C HIS A 36 -12.50 -27.19 -1.44
N CYS A 37 -11.25 -26.90 -1.82
CA CYS A 37 -10.24 -27.92 -2.09
C CYS A 37 -9.87 -28.75 -0.85
N LEU A 38 -9.78 -28.13 0.33
CA LEU A 38 -9.50 -28.85 1.57
C LEU A 38 -10.68 -29.73 1.98
N GLU A 39 -11.90 -29.21 1.87
CA GLU A 39 -13.13 -29.93 2.21
C GLU A 39 -13.37 -31.13 1.29
N SER A 40 -13.10 -31.01 -0.01
CA SER A 40 -13.28 -32.11 -0.97
C SER A 40 -12.34 -33.29 -0.73
N GLU A 41 -11.18 -33.06 -0.09
CA GLU A 41 -10.23 -34.09 0.35
C GLU A 41 -10.43 -34.54 1.81
N GLY A 42 -11.51 -34.11 2.47
CA GLY A 42 -11.85 -34.52 3.85
C GLY A 42 -11.15 -33.71 4.95
N HIS A 43 -10.46 -32.61 4.61
CA HIS A 43 -9.75 -31.74 5.56
C HIS A 43 -10.60 -30.60 6.13
N GLY A 44 -11.90 -30.85 6.37
CA GLY A 44 -12.85 -29.88 6.94
C GLY A 44 -12.56 -29.45 8.40
N GLY A 45 -11.50 -29.96 9.04
CA GLY A 45 -11.08 -29.48 10.36
C GLY A 45 -10.31 -28.15 10.33
N VAL A 46 -9.72 -27.79 9.18
CA VAL A 46 -8.88 -26.59 8.99
C VAL A 46 -9.70 -25.47 8.33
N ILE A 47 -10.95 -25.28 8.77
CA ILE A 47 -11.86 -24.32 8.12
C ILE A 47 -11.42 -22.90 8.43
N LEU A 48 -10.90 -22.24 7.41
CA LEU A 48 -10.70 -20.80 7.36
C LEU A 48 -12.09 -20.19 7.16
N LEU A 49 -12.69 -19.57 8.18
CA LEU A 49 -14.05 -19.04 8.06
C LEU A 49 -14.03 -17.70 7.31
N ASP A 50 -15.02 -17.48 6.43
CA ASP A 50 -15.13 -16.21 5.67
C ASP A 50 -15.24 -14.99 6.60
N GLN A 51 -15.88 -15.16 7.75
CA GLN A 51 -16.01 -14.12 8.77
C GLN A 51 -14.67 -13.67 9.36
N ASN A 52 -13.63 -14.50 9.27
CA ASN A 52 -12.28 -14.16 9.75
C ASN A 52 -11.38 -13.63 8.62
N CYS A 53 -11.92 -13.46 7.42
CA CYS A 53 -11.20 -12.95 6.26
C CYS A 53 -11.51 -11.47 6.07
N TYR A 54 -10.50 -10.62 6.26
CA TYR A 54 -10.63 -9.17 6.19
C TYR A 54 -9.94 -8.63 4.95
N PRO A 55 -10.70 -8.12 3.96
CA PRO A 55 -10.12 -7.50 2.78
C PRO A 55 -9.62 -6.09 3.13
N ILE A 56 -8.30 -5.93 3.22
CA ILE A 56 -7.67 -4.67 3.68
C ILE A 56 -8.09 -3.48 2.82
N THR A 57 -8.27 -3.68 1.51
CA THR A 57 -8.68 -2.60 0.60
C THR A 57 -10.04 -2.01 0.95
N ASN A 58 -10.94 -2.79 1.54
CA ASN A 58 -12.26 -2.30 1.95
C ASN A 58 -12.15 -1.43 3.19
N VAL A 59 -11.30 -1.83 4.14
CA VAL A 59 -11.01 -1.05 5.35
C VAL A 59 -10.39 0.30 4.99
N ILE A 60 -9.38 0.31 4.10
CA ILE A 60 -8.75 1.57 3.67
C ILE A 60 -9.75 2.45 2.93
N ARG A 61 -10.59 1.89 2.04
CA ARG A 61 -11.62 2.67 1.34
C ARG A 61 -12.58 3.35 2.31
N ALA A 62 -13.05 2.60 3.30
CA ALA A 62 -14.00 3.11 4.28
C ALA A 62 -13.40 4.21 5.17
N ASN A 63 -12.10 4.17 5.47
CA ASN A 63 -11.49 5.13 6.41
C ASN A 63 -10.79 6.31 5.72
N VAL A 64 -10.22 6.11 4.53
CA VAL A 64 -9.39 7.14 3.85
C VAL A 64 -10.18 7.87 2.75
N PHE A 65 -11.14 7.19 2.12
CA PHE A 65 -11.85 7.69 0.94
C PHE A 65 -13.34 7.89 1.18
N GLU A 66 -13.79 7.95 2.43
CA GLU A 66 -15.21 8.10 2.79
C GLU A 66 -15.84 9.34 2.15
N SER A 67 -15.14 10.47 2.23
CA SER A 67 -15.57 11.76 1.69
C SER A 67 -15.17 12.01 0.24
N VAL A 68 -14.46 11.07 -0.40
CA VAL A 68 -13.92 11.23 -1.75
C VAL A 68 -14.87 10.61 -2.78
N PRO A 69 -15.33 11.37 -3.80
CA PRO A 69 -16.15 10.85 -4.89
C PRO A 69 -15.54 9.61 -5.54
N LYS A 70 -16.37 8.60 -5.86
CA LYS A 70 -15.90 7.27 -6.31
C LYS A 70 -14.97 7.32 -7.54
N ASP A 71 -15.22 8.24 -8.46
CA ASP A 71 -14.44 8.51 -9.67
C ASP A 71 -13.09 9.18 -9.39
N GLN A 72 -12.94 9.78 -8.20
CA GLN A 72 -11.71 10.44 -7.74
C GLN A 72 -10.92 9.59 -6.73
N GLN A 73 -11.45 8.44 -6.33
CA GLN A 73 -10.77 7.57 -5.36
C GLN A 73 -9.51 6.95 -5.96
N PHE A 74 -8.45 6.97 -5.17
CA PHE A 74 -7.22 6.29 -5.54
C PHE A 74 -7.43 4.78 -5.68
N GLN A 75 -6.81 4.18 -6.70
CA GLN A 75 -6.91 2.74 -6.93
C GLN A 75 -5.98 1.98 -5.98
N LEU A 76 -6.57 1.30 -5.00
CA LEU A 76 -5.86 0.42 -4.07
C LEU A 76 -5.48 -0.95 -4.67
N ARG A 77 -5.06 -0.99 -5.94
CA ARG A 77 -4.48 -2.21 -6.53
C ARG A 77 -3.06 -2.37 -5.99
N LEU A 78 -2.63 -3.60 -5.73
CA LEU A 78 -1.31 -3.85 -5.14
C LEU A 78 -0.19 -3.30 -6.04
N GLU A 79 -0.31 -3.51 -7.36
CA GLU A 79 0.59 -2.96 -8.38
C GLU A 79 0.68 -1.43 -8.40
N MET A 80 -0.32 -0.73 -7.86
CA MET A 80 -0.34 0.74 -7.76
C MET A 80 0.18 1.22 -6.42
N VAL A 81 -0.22 0.56 -5.33
CA VAL A 81 0.14 0.95 -3.96
C VAL A 81 1.59 0.58 -3.63
N PHE A 82 2.05 -0.59 -4.05
CA PHE A 82 3.38 -1.08 -3.71
C PHE A 82 4.51 -0.16 -4.21
N PRO A 83 4.53 0.31 -5.47
CA PRO A 83 5.57 1.23 -5.94
C PRO A 83 5.58 2.59 -5.25
N ILE A 84 4.42 3.06 -4.74
CA ILE A 84 4.31 4.32 -4.00
C ILE A 84 4.94 4.17 -2.62
N MET A 85 4.67 3.06 -1.93
CA MET A 85 5.18 2.81 -0.59
C MET A 85 6.65 2.36 -0.59
N PHE A 86 7.08 1.64 -1.62
CA PHE A 86 8.42 1.08 -1.76
C PHE A 86 9.05 1.47 -3.10
N PRO A 87 9.38 2.75 -3.31
CA PRO A 87 9.93 3.21 -4.57
C PRO A 87 11.23 2.46 -4.90
N ARG A 88 11.39 2.08 -6.17
CA ARG A 88 12.56 1.35 -6.72
C ARG A 88 12.78 -0.05 -6.13
N HIS A 89 11.80 -0.63 -5.45
CA HIS A 89 11.90 -2.01 -4.98
C HIS A 89 12.01 -2.98 -6.17
N SER A 90 12.85 -4.00 -6.04
CA SER A 90 13.10 -5.02 -7.08
C SER A 90 11.88 -5.87 -7.48
N MET A 91 10.77 -5.76 -6.74
CA MET A 91 9.55 -6.52 -6.99
C MET A 91 8.53 -5.74 -7.82
N ILE A 92 8.77 -4.46 -8.11
CA ILE A 92 7.88 -3.64 -8.94
C ILE A 92 7.78 -4.26 -10.33
N GLY A 93 6.55 -4.45 -10.82
CA GLY A 93 6.28 -5.04 -12.14
C GLY A 93 6.26 -6.58 -12.15
N LEU A 94 6.50 -7.24 -11.02
CA LEU A 94 6.45 -8.71 -10.89
C LEU A 94 5.10 -9.22 -10.32
N ASN A 95 4.05 -8.40 -10.41
CA ASN A 95 2.70 -8.73 -9.97
C ASN A 95 2.11 -9.94 -10.73
N HIS A 96 1.05 -10.54 -10.17
CA HIS A 96 0.40 -11.75 -10.66
C HIS A 96 1.22 -13.05 -10.47
N GLN A 97 2.31 -12.97 -9.71
CA GLN A 97 3.00 -14.14 -9.18
C GLN A 97 2.66 -14.28 -7.70
N ALA A 98 2.02 -15.39 -7.32
CA ALA A 98 1.45 -15.56 -5.98
C ALA A 98 2.44 -15.28 -4.83
N LEU A 99 3.70 -15.71 -4.97
CA LEU A 99 4.74 -15.46 -3.97
C LEU A 99 5.13 -13.99 -3.90
N VAL A 100 5.29 -13.33 -5.05
CA VAL A 100 5.61 -11.89 -5.12
C VAL A 100 4.46 -11.07 -4.55
N ASP A 101 3.22 -11.34 -4.95
CA ASP A 101 2.05 -10.62 -4.45
C ASP A 101 1.89 -10.82 -2.92
N TYR A 102 2.22 -12.01 -2.41
CA TYR A 102 2.28 -12.27 -0.96
C TYR A 102 3.34 -11.39 -0.27
N GLU A 103 4.57 -11.36 -0.78
CA GLU A 103 5.66 -10.57 -0.20
C GLU A 103 5.35 -9.06 -0.26
N GLN A 104 4.87 -8.58 -1.39
CA GLN A 104 4.42 -7.20 -1.56
C GLN A 104 3.28 -6.86 -0.59
N THR A 105 2.28 -7.74 -0.46
CA THR A 105 1.18 -7.57 0.50
C THR A 105 1.70 -7.47 1.93
N ARG A 106 2.60 -8.37 2.33
CA ARG A 106 3.22 -8.35 3.66
C ARG A 106 3.94 -7.03 3.93
N LEU A 107 4.75 -6.56 2.97
CA LEU A 107 5.46 -5.29 3.08
C LEU A 107 4.49 -4.11 3.22
N VAL A 108 3.43 -4.07 2.42
CA VAL A 108 2.39 -3.03 2.52
C VAL A 108 1.70 -3.06 3.89
N CYS A 109 1.36 -4.23 4.41
CA CYS A 109 0.74 -4.36 5.74
C CYS A 109 1.67 -3.85 6.85
N MET A 110 2.95 -4.24 6.81
CA MET A 110 3.95 -3.75 7.78
C MET A 110 4.14 -2.23 7.70
N ALA A 111 4.13 -1.67 6.48
CA ALA A 111 4.20 -0.23 6.30
C ALA A 111 2.97 0.49 6.85
N MET A 112 1.77 -0.04 6.62
CA MET A 112 0.54 0.50 7.19
C MET A 112 0.56 0.47 8.72
N GLU A 113 0.98 -0.64 9.32
CA GLU A 113 1.18 -0.74 10.77
C GLU A 113 2.14 0.34 11.28
N GLY A 114 3.27 0.55 10.59
CA GLY A 114 4.21 1.61 10.91
C GLY A 114 3.60 3.01 10.81
N LEU A 115 2.79 3.26 9.77
CA LEU A 115 2.11 4.55 9.56
C LEU A 115 0.99 4.81 10.58
N SER A 116 0.42 3.76 11.17
CA SER A 116 -0.58 3.87 12.26
C SER A 116 0.02 4.33 13.59
N LYS A 117 1.34 4.27 13.77
CA LYS A 117 2.03 4.72 14.99
C LYS A 117 2.20 6.24 15.00
N SER A 118 2.43 6.81 16.20
CA SER A 118 2.84 8.20 16.33
C SER A 118 4.17 8.45 15.61
N VAL A 119 4.43 9.68 15.15
CA VAL A 119 5.62 9.99 14.33
C VAL A 119 6.93 9.54 15.01
N ASP A 120 7.02 9.68 16.33
CA ASP A 120 8.21 9.35 17.10
C ASP A 120 8.45 7.83 17.18
N GLU A 121 7.39 7.02 17.11
CA GLU A 121 7.42 5.55 17.16
C GLU A 121 7.61 4.89 15.78
N ARG A 122 7.56 5.67 14.69
CA ARG A 122 7.76 5.14 13.33
C ARG A 122 9.23 4.83 13.08
N GLU A 123 9.46 3.80 12.25
CA GLU A 123 10.79 3.60 11.66
C GLU A 123 11.20 4.84 10.87
N GLU A 124 12.51 5.11 10.85
CA GLU A 124 13.09 6.32 10.26
C GLU A 124 12.58 6.60 8.84
N ARG A 125 12.50 5.59 7.97
CA ARG A 125 11.98 5.72 6.58
C ARG A 125 10.52 6.16 6.45
N TRP A 126 9.73 6.04 7.52
CA TRP A 126 8.30 6.40 7.56
C TRP A 126 8.05 7.74 8.27
N ARG A 127 9.12 8.43 8.71
CA ARG A 127 9.01 9.74 9.34
C ARG A 127 8.96 10.84 8.27
N PRO A 128 8.16 11.91 8.45
CA PRO A 128 7.98 12.94 7.43
C PRO A 128 9.28 13.63 6.98
N HIS A 129 10.27 13.75 7.87
CA HIS A 129 11.53 14.44 7.58
C HIS A 129 12.52 13.60 6.74
N THR A 130 12.31 12.29 6.64
CA THR A 130 13.15 11.39 5.81
C THR A 130 12.58 11.19 4.42
N VAL A 131 11.30 11.51 4.22
CA VAL A 131 10.77 11.75 2.88
C VAL A 131 11.54 12.94 2.34
N ALA A 132 12.55 12.66 1.51
CA ALA A 132 13.47 13.66 0.99
C ALA A 132 12.69 14.91 0.59
N SER A 133 13.06 16.08 1.13
CA SER A 133 12.50 17.35 0.67
C SER A 133 12.67 17.36 -0.84
N ILE A 134 11.55 17.42 -1.54
CA ILE A 134 11.41 17.23 -2.99
C ILE A 134 12.55 17.96 -3.73
N SER A 135 13.67 17.27 -3.97
CA SER A 135 14.54 17.53 -5.11
C SER A 135 14.03 16.78 -6.34
N GLN A 136 12.91 16.05 -6.18
CA GLN A 136 12.13 15.48 -7.25
C GLN A 136 11.60 16.64 -8.08
N ARG A 137 12.36 17.01 -9.11
CA ARG A 137 11.92 17.90 -10.16
C ARG A 137 10.53 17.44 -10.57
N SER A 138 9.53 18.30 -10.35
CA SER A 138 8.21 18.09 -10.94
C SER A 138 8.40 17.88 -12.43
N ILE A 139 7.52 17.14 -13.09
CA ILE A 139 7.54 17.10 -14.56
C ILE A 139 7.50 18.53 -15.15
N LEU A 140 6.88 19.46 -14.43
CA LEU A 140 6.86 20.89 -14.75
C LEU A 140 8.25 21.54 -14.69
N ASP A 141 9.15 21.06 -13.85
CA ASP A 141 10.54 21.56 -13.80
C ASP A 141 11.36 21.12 -15.01
N TRP A 142 10.97 20.02 -15.68
CA TRP A 142 11.54 19.60 -16.97
C TRP A 142 10.93 20.33 -18.17
N MET A 143 9.73 20.89 -18.01
CA MET A 143 9.04 21.68 -19.02
C MET A 143 9.43 23.16 -18.99
N LYS A 144 10.16 23.61 -17.96
CA LYS A 144 10.72 24.97 -17.96
C LYS A 144 11.70 25.09 -19.12
N PRO A 145 11.53 26.06 -20.02
CA PRO A 145 12.50 26.30 -21.08
C PRO A 145 13.86 26.50 -20.44
N LYS A 146 14.89 25.83 -20.97
CA LYS A 146 16.26 26.06 -20.54
C LYS A 146 16.56 27.52 -20.84
N CYS A 147 16.57 28.38 -19.82
CA CYS A 147 17.24 29.66 -19.97
C CYS A 147 18.70 29.32 -20.24
N ASP A 148 19.15 29.56 -21.46
CA ASP A 148 20.56 29.44 -21.81
C ASP A 148 21.35 30.35 -20.85
N PRO A 149 22.35 29.82 -20.13
CA PRO A 149 23.19 30.62 -19.27
C PRO A 149 24.18 31.35 -20.18
N GLY A 150 23.72 32.42 -20.81
CA GLY A 150 24.55 33.13 -21.78
C GLY A 150 23.80 34.21 -22.52
N THR A 151 23.41 35.26 -21.81
CA THR A 151 23.63 36.67 -22.22
C THR A 151 23.01 37.60 -21.18
N GLY A 152 23.87 38.42 -20.57
CA GLY A 152 23.55 39.79 -20.17
C GLY A 152 22.68 39.96 -18.92
N GLU A 153 23.32 40.52 -17.90
CA GLU A 153 22.79 41.58 -17.03
C GLU A 153 21.30 41.51 -16.68
N ASP A 154 20.99 41.22 -15.41
CA ASP A 154 19.90 41.99 -14.80
C ASP A 154 20.04 42.14 -13.29
N GLU A 155 19.98 43.41 -12.89
CA GLU A 155 19.97 43.89 -11.53
C GLU A 155 18.67 43.49 -10.82
N GLY A 156 18.80 43.20 -9.53
CA GLY A 156 17.85 43.62 -8.49
C GLY A 156 16.35 43.59 -8.79
N LYS A 157 15.73 42.40 -8.82
CA LYS A 157 14.31 42.27 -8.46
C LYS A 157 14.09 41.14 -7.47
N LYS A 158 14.03 41.51 -6.18
CA LYS A 158 13.46 40.68 -5.10
C LYS A 158 12.00 40.37 -5.46
N LEU A 159 11.73 39.18 -5.99
CA LEU A 159 10.38 38.62 -5.97
C LEU A 159 10.07 38.15 -4.55
N THR A 160 9.37 38.98 -3.79
CA THR A 160 8.61 38.54 -2.61
C THR A 160 7.45 37.66 -3.09
N SER A 161 7.60 36.35 -2.97
CA SER A 161 6.51 35.39 -3.14
C SER A 161 5.53 35.50 -1.96
N PRO A 162 4.22 35.71 -2.17
CA PRO A 162 3.25 35.59 -1.10
C PRO A 162 3.07 34.10 -0.77
N ARG A 163 3.59 33.67 0.39
CA ARG A 163 3.19 32.40 1.00
C ARG A 163 1.67 32.45 1.23
N ARG A 164 0.91 31.69 0.46
CA ARG A 164 -0.50 31.40 0.80
C ARG A 164 -0.51 30.55 2.05
N ASN A 165 -0.96 31.14 3.16
CA ASN A 165 -1.35 30.44 4.37
C ASN A 165 -2.50 29.48 4.04
N TRP A 166 -2.23 28.17 4.10
CA TRP A 166 -3.24 27.10 4.11
C TRP A 166 -3.38 26.53 5.52
N ALA A 167 -3.56 27.42 6.50
CA ALA A 167 -3.87 27.04 7.87
C ALA A 167 -4.92 28.01 8.40
N ALA A 168 -6.19 27.68 8.18
CA ALA A 168 -7.31 28.07 9.00
C ALA A 168 -8.54 27.23 8.61
N ASN A 169 -9.13 26.58 9.63
CA ASN A 169 -10.49 26.05 9.68
C ASN A 169 -10.67 24.66 8.99
N HIS A 170 -11.17 23.60 9.62
CA HIS A 170 -12.07 23.44 10.76
C HIS A 170 -11.79 22.13 11.52
N TRP A 171 -12.26 22.16 12.76
CA TRP A 171 -12.39 21.08 13.75
C TRP A 171 -13.21 19.90 13.24
#